data_AF-A0A1G9HS65-F1
#
_entry.id   AF-A0A1G9HS65-F1
#
_cell.length_a   1.000
_cell.length_b   1.000
_cell.length_c   1.000
_cell.angle_alpha   90.00
_cell.angle_beta   90.00
_cell.angle_gamma   90.00
#
_symmetry.space_group_name_H-M   'P 1'
#
loop_
_entity.id
_entity.type
_entity.pdbx_description
1 polymer ?
#
loop_
_entity_poly.entity_id
_entity_poly.type
_entity_poly.pdbx_seq_one_letter_code
_entity_poly.pdbx_strand_id
1 'polypeptide(L)'
;MEYVFYGHENADVPAQSKRYPGIGTPKDLYDILSGVWCAYTCAPRMRSEWSPENRTLGQCSITAFLAQDIFGGKVYGVPRPGGSFHCYNVVDGHVFDLTSEQFGEEKLSYENNPEQFREVHFAREEKRLRYEYLCRALRRACGVRPDYRYLFFDLDGTLTKSEYGIVDSVVYALGKFGINNEDREDLKKFIGPALFDSFRKFYDMEPEQADQAVVFYREAYESKGIYNAPLYDGVKEMLEELTKEGKTLFVVTAKPQEMAIKVLRHNGIDGYFAAVIGPDRKERHTDKAALVRRALRVLGGDQRTEGDHPDDYPGAGVKIAEHGAAAGAEDTIAEHALMVGDREYDAVGAAREGVDTIGVLYGYGSPEELRDAGAAYLARTPEEAAAIACGRDELAPGTARIAGTVRHSSVDGPGVRYVVFFQGCPHHCPECQNPETWDPEGGEEVLLEGLTEELRATRYLDGVTLSGGDPFLQPEAAMAVADAGREMGLNVWAYTGWTFEALLDGAAGQKARELLGHLDVVVDGPFRRELLSKECLFRGSSNQRLIDVPASLAAGKAVEARL
;
A
#
# COMPACT_ATOMS: atom_id res chain seq x y z
N MET A 1 22.22 17.66 -0.04
CA MET A 1 20.96 18.41 0.17
C MET A 1 21.14 19.38 1.31
N GLU A 2 20.67 20.61 1.14
CA GLU A 2 20.57 21.59 2.23
C GLU A 2 19.18 21.44 2.84
N TYR A 3 19.11 21.03 4.11
CA TYR A 3 17.84 20.95 4.84
C TYR A 3 17.25 22.35 5.00
N VAL A 4 15.94 22.49 4.85
CA VAL A 4 15.24 23.79 4.93
C VAL A 4 14.32 23.91 6.15
N PHE A 5 14.22 22.86 6.96
CA PHE A 5 13.43 22.89 8.19
C PHE A 5 14.13 23.72 9.28
N TYR A 6 13.38 24.41 10.13
CA TYR A 6 13.94 25.31 11.13
C TYR A 6 14.82 24.54 12.13
N GLY A 7 16.02 25.07 12.39
CA GLY A 7 16.96 24.47 13.34
C GLY A 7 17.80 23.33 12.78
N HIS A 8 17.73 23.04 11.47
CA HIS A 8 18.49 21.96 10.84
C HIS A 8 20.01 22.03 11.09
N GLU A 9 20.59 23.22 11.24
CA GLU A 9 22.03 23.38 11.53
C GLU A 9 22.44 22.70 12.84
N ASN A 10 21.52 22.64 13.81
CA ASN A 10 21.74 22.13 15.16
C ASN A 10 20.89 20.87 15.45
N ALA A 11 20.41 20.20 14.40
CA ALA A 11 19.54 19.03 14.49
C ALA A 11 20.35 17.71 14.50
N ASP A 12 21.30 17.59 15.43
CA ASP A 12 22.25 16.47 15.57
C ASP A 12 22.14 15.75 16.93
N VAL A 13 21.06 16.01 17.66
CA VAL A 13 20.77 15.37 18.95
C VAL A 13 20.63 13.84 18.80
N PRO A 14 21.35 13.02 19.59
CA PRO A 14 21.30 11.58 19.45
C PRO A 14 19.96 10.99 19.87
N ALA A 15 19.48 9.98 19.12
CA ALA A 15 18.30 9.21 19.47
C ALA A 15 18.49 8.47 20.81
N GLN A 16 17.49 8.57 21.69
CA GLN A 16 17.40 7.82 22.94
C GLN A 16 16.66 6.49 22.74
N SER A 17 15.71 6.45 21.82
CA SER A 17 14.95 5.25 21.47
C SER A 17 15.68 4.36 20.47
N LYS A 18 15.59 3.04 20.66
CA LYS A 18 16.08 2.03 19.70
C LYS A 18 14.96 1.43 18.85
N ARG A 19 13.73 1.93 18.98
CA ARG A 19 12.54 1.39 18.31
C ARG A 19 12.57 1.58 16.78
N TYR A 20 13.36 2.54 16.30
CA TYR A 20 13.45 2.91 14.88
C TYR A 20 14.90 2.79 14.39
N PRO A 21 15.31 1.63 13.85
CA PRO A 21 16.63 1.44 13.27
C PRO A 21 16.93 2.46 12.17
N GLY A 22 18.17 2.93 12.08
CA GLY A 22 18.59 3.92 11.09
C GLY A 22 18.33 5.38 11.48
N ILE A 23 17.59 5.64 12.57
CA ILE A 23 17.37 7.00 13.07
C ILE A 23 18.37 7.32 14.19
N GLY A 24 19.44 8.05 13.86
CA GLY A 24 20.43 8.51 14.83
C GLY A 24 20.21 9.94 15.31
N THR A 25 19.66 10.80 14.45
CA THR A 25 19.49 12.24 14.63
C THR A 25 18.15 12.73 14.07
N PRO A 26 17.68 13.96 14.41
CA PRO A 26 16.47 14.52 13.83
C PRO A 26 16.52 14.67 12.30
N LYS A 27 17.71 14.77 11.70
CA LYS A 27 17.88 14.76 10.23
C LYS A 27 17.53 13.40 9.64
N ASP A 28 18.04 12.31 10.22
CA ASP A 28 17.68 10.95 9.80
C ASP A 28 16.17 10.71 9.93
N LEU A 29 15.55 11.23 11.01
CA LEU A 29 14.10 11.18 11.18
C LEU A 29 13.38 11.95 10.05
N TYR A 30 13.84 13.15 9.70
CA TYR A 30 13.27 13.96 8.64
C TYR A 30 13.36 13.27 7.27
N ASP A 31 14.52 12.68 6.95
CA ASP A 31 14.74 11.99 5.67
C ASP A 31 13.75 10.85 5.48
N ILE A 32 13.55 10.03 6.51
CA ILE A 32 12.59 8.93 6.46
C ILE A 32 11.15 9.46 6.47
N LEU A 33 10.84 10.44 7.33
CA LEU A 33 9.49 11.02 7.40
C LEU A 33 9.05 11.68 6.09
N SER A 34 10.00 12.19 5.29
CA SER A 34 9.72 12.79 3.99
C SER A 34 9.10 11.82 2.98
N GLY A 35 9.30 10.50 3.17
CA GLY A 35 8.62 9.43 2.42
C GLY A 35 7.44 8.79 3.15
N VAL A 36 7.19 9.15 4.41
CA VAL A 36 6.12 8.58 5.25
C VAL A 36 4.94 9.53 5.41
N TRP A 37 5.16 10.85 5.42
CA TRP A 37 4.08 11.82 5.47
C TRP A 37 3.19 11.70 4.23
N CYS A 38 1.89 11.72 4.46
CA CYS A 38 0.86 11.48 3.48
C CYS A 38 -0.43 12.24 3.85
N ALA A 39 -1.41 12.25 2.94
CA ALA A 39 -2.71 12.86 3.20
C ALA A 39 -3.38 12.32 4.47
N TYR A 40 -3.26 11.01 4.77
CA TYR A 40 -3.82 10.43 5.98
C TYR A 40 -3.22 11.03 7.25
N THR A 41 -1.89 11.16 7.28
CA THR A 41 -1.19 11.74 8.41
C THR A 41 -1.41 13.24 8.49
N CYS A 42 -1.96 13.94 7.49
CA CYS A 42 -2.35 15.35 7.56
C CYS A 42 -3.60 15.57 8.44
N ALA A 43 -3.72 16.76 9.04
CA ALA A 43 -4.93 17.15 9.77
C ALA A 43 -6.17 17.10 8.88
N PRO A 44 -7.28 16.47 9.30
CA PRO A 44 -8.47 16.34 8.45
C PRO A 44 -8.95 17.67 7.86
N ARG A 45 -8.89 18.74 8.66
CA ARG A 45 -9.27 20.10 8.24
C ARG A 45 -8.35 20.73 7.17
N MET A 46 -7.18 20.15 6.90
CA MET A 46 -6.16 20.64 5.97
C MET A 46 -5.83 19.60 4.88
N ARG A 47 -6.48 18.42 4.91
CA ARG A 47 -6.11 17.27 4.07
C ARG A 47 -6.31 17.56 2.59
N SER A 48 -7.34 18.33 2.23
CA SER A 48 -7.59 18.75 0.84
C SER A 48 -6.53 19.69 0.27
N GLU A 49 -5.72 20.30 1.14
CA GLU A 49 -4.62 21.21 0.76
C GLU A 49 -3.25 20.52 0.84
N TRP A 50 -3.21 19.26 1.29
CA TRP A 50 -1.97 18.50 1.38
C TRP A 50 -1.52 18.05 0.00
N SER A 51 -0.22 18.16 -0.28
CA SER A 51 0.40 17.65 -1.51
C SER A 51 1.81 17.13 -1.22
N PRO A 52 2.41 16.32 -2.11
CA PRO A 52 3.80 15.90 -1.98
C PRO A 52 4.78 17.08 -1.87
N GLU A 53 4.52 18.17 -2.56
CA GLU A 53 5.32 19.40 -2.53
C GLU A 53 5.19 20.14 -1.18
N ASN A 54 4.05 19.99 -0.50
CA ASN A 54 3.81 20.52 0.85
C ASN A 54 3.55 19.39 1.86
N ARG A 55 4.43 18.38 1.87
CA ARG A 55 4.28 17.15 2.67
C ARG A 55 4.15 17.38 4.18
N THR A 56 4.73 18.48 4.69
CA THR A 56 4.74 18.82 6.12
C THR A 56 3.42 19.44 6.63
N LEU A 57 2.51 19.80 5.72
CA LEU A 57 1.25 20.47 6.04
C LEU A 57 0.41 19.67 7.05
N GLY A 58 0.06 20.33 8.16
CA GLY A 58 -0.86 19.77 9.15
C GLY A 58 -0.27 18.64 10.00
N GLN A 59 1.02 18.33 9.87
CA GLN A 59 1.72 17.23 10.56
C GLN A 59 2.28 17.62 11.95
N CYS A 60 2.37 18.92 12.24
CA CYS A 60 3.26 19.47 13.28
C CYS A 60 3.18 18.79 14.65
N SER A 61 1.99 18.67 15.24
CA SER A 61 1.89 18.11 16.59
C SER A 61 2.24 16.62 16.66
N ILE A 62 1.84 15.81 15.67
CA ILE A 62 2.11 14.38 15.71
C ILE A 62 3.60 14.11 15.46
N THR A 63 4.23 14.87 14.57
CA THR A 63 5.67 14.84 14.32
C THR A 63 6.46 15.28 15.55
N ALA A 64 6.05 16.37 16.20
CA ALA A 64 6.77 16.87 17.37
C ALA A 64 6.72 15.89 18.55
N PHE A 65 5.57 15.24 18.79
CA PHE A 65 5.48 14.20 19.81
C PHE A 65 6.26 12.94 19.44
N LEU A 66 6.31 12.56 18.16
CA LEU A 66 7.18 11.45 17.71
C LEU A 66 8.66 11.77 17.91
N ALA A 67 9.10 12.97 17.56
CA ALA A 67 10.47 13.42 17.81
C ALA A 67 10.78 13.44 19.32
N GLN A 68 9.81 13.81 20.17
CA GLN A 68 9.96 13.71 21.62
C GLN A 68 10.15 12.26 22.08
N ASP A 69 9.43 11.29 21.50
CA ASP A 69 9.59 9.88 21.86
C ASP A 69 10.95 9.29 21.45
N ILE A 70 11.53 9.84 20.38
CA ILE A 70 12.81 9.35 19.83
C ILE A 70 13.99 10.02 20.53
N PHE A 71 13.97 11.34 20.70
CA PHE A 71 15.11 12.14 21.16
C PHE A 71 14.95 12.67 22.59
N GLY A 72 13.75 12.59 23.18
CA GLY A 72 13.43 13.19 24.48
C GLY A 72 13.09 14.68 24.38
N GLY A 73 13.31 15.41 25.48
CA GLY A 73 13.06 16.86 25.55
C GLY A 73 11.59 17.26 25.65
N LYS A 74 11.29 18.48 25.20
CA LYS A 74 9.98 19.13 25.36
C LYS A 74 9.39 19.58 24.03
N VAL A 75 8.06 19.66 23.98
CA VAL A 75 7.32 20.19 22.83
C VAL A 75 6.79 21.58 23.19
N TYR A 76 6.99 22.55 22.32
CA TYR A 76 6.51 23.93 22.46
C TYR A 76 5.61 24.32 21.30
N GLY A 77 4.76 25.33 21.50
CA GLY A 77 3.70 25.69 20.55
C GLY A 77 3.73 27.15 20.14
N VAL A 78 4.01 27.44 18.87
CA VAL A 78 3.81 28.78 18.29
C VAL A 78 2.30 29.05 18.16
N PRO A 79 1.74 30.10 18.78
CA PRO A 79 0.32 30.41 18.67
C PRO A 79 -0.10 30.70 17.23
N ARG A 80 -1.22 30.13 16.79
CA ARG A 80 -1.82 30.35 15.47
C ARG A 80 -3.19 31.02 15.59
N PRO A 81 -3.65 31.73 14.53
CA PRO A 81 -5.01 32.25 14.48
C PRO A 81 -6.04 31.16 14.82
N GLY A 82 -7.08 31.54 15.57
CA GLY A 82 -8.13 30.60 16.02
C GLY A 82 -7.75 29.76 17.25
N GLY A 83 -6.67 30.11 17.97
CA GLY A 83 -6.33 29.49 19.25
C GLY A 83 -5.69 28.11 19.15
N SER A 84 -5.14 27.77 17.97
CA SER A 84 -4.37 26.54 17.78
C SER A 84 -2.87 26.78 17.95
N PHE A 85 -2.07 25.71 18.06
CA PHE A 85 -0.62 25.79 18.21
C PHE A 85 0.08 25.01 17.10
N HIS A 86 1.15 25.60 16.57
CA HIS A 86 2.11 24.90 15.72
C HIS A 86 3.26 24.38 16.58
N CYS A 87 3.48 23.07 16.57
CA CYS A 87 4.36 22.41 17.54
C CYS A 87 5.78 22.22 17.01
N TYR A 88 6.77 22.37 17.88
CA TYR A 88 8.19 22.14 17.60
C TYR A 88 8.91 21.55 18.82
N ASN A 89 10.14 21.08 18.64
CA ASN A 89 10.91 20.38 19.68
C ASN A 89 12.03 21.26 20.25
N VAL A 90 12.26 21.09 21.55
CA VAL A 90 13.46 21.59 22.24
C VAL A 90 14.08 20.44 23.01
N VAL A 91 15.28 20.02 22.61
CA VAL A 91 16.00 18.88 23.21
C VAL A 91 17.42 19.31 23.56
N ASP A 92 17.77 19.28 24.85
CA ASP A 92 19.07 19.72 25.37
C ASP A 92 19.53 21.10 24.87
N GLY A 93 18.57 22.03 24.73
CA GLY A 93 18.82 23.39 24.23
C GLY A 93 18.81 23.54 22.70
N HIS A 94 18.73 22.44 21.95
CA HIS A 94 18.60 22.43 20.49
C HIS A 94 17.13 22.61 20.13
N VAL A 95 16.83 23.61 19.30
CA VAL A 95 15.48 23.92 18.84
C VAL A 95 15.37 23.51 17.38
N PHE A 96 14.41 22.65 17.07
CA PHE A 96 14.13 22.25 15.69
C PHE A 96 12.65 22.01 15.45
N ASP A 97 12.23 22.25 14.21
CA ASP A 97 10.87 22.01 13.74
C ASP A 97 10.94 21.33 12.38
N LEU A 98 10.72 20.01 12.39
CA LEU A 98 10.75 19.17 11.18
C LEU A 98 9.59 19.47 10.21
N THR A 99 8.66 20.35 10.59
CA THR A 99 7.47 20.67 9.80
C THR A 99 7.35 22.16 9.48
N SER A 100 8.42 22.95 9.68
CA SER A 100 8.37 24.40 9.47
C SER A 100 8.12 24.79 8.02
N GLU A 101 8.44 23.91 7.07
CA GLU A 101 8.28 24.15 5.62
C GLU A 101 6.83 24.41 5.20
N GLN A 102 5.84 23.95 5.98
CA GLN A 102 4.43 24.17 5.67
C GLN A 102 4.02 25.65 5.61
N PHE A 103 4.88 26.55 6.08
CA PHE A 103 4.66 27.99 6.12
C PHE A 103 5.38 28.75 5.00
N GLY A 104 6.16 28.08 4.15
CA GLY A 104 6.94 28.71 3.09
C GLY A 104 7.81 29.86 3.63
N GLU A 105 7.53 31.08 3.19
CA GLU A 105 8.27 32.30 3.55
C GLU A 105 7.86 32.92 4.90
N GLU A 106 6.78 32.45 5.53
CA GLU A 106 6.34 32.99 6.82
C GLU A 106 7.37 32.65 7.92
N LYS A 107 7.92 33.68 8.56
CA LYS A 107 8.87 33.54 9.67
C LYS A 107 8.13 33.36 11.00
N LEU A 108 8.25 32.17 11.57
CA LEU A 108 7.76 31.88 12.92
C LEU A 108 8.73 32.36 14.00
N SER A 109 8.18 32.73 15.17
CA SER A 109 8.95 33.02 16.38
C SER A 109 8.97 31.80 17.30
N TYR A 110 10.16 31.31 17.62
CA TYR A 110 10.39 30.15 18.50
C TYR A 110 10.76 30.55 19.94
N GLU A 111 10.56 31.82 20.30
CA GLU A 111 10.89 32.37 21.62
C GLU A 111 9.65 32.51 22.51
N ASN A 112 9.81 32.21 23.81
CA ASN A 112 8.78 32.42 24.86
C ASN A 112 7.41 31.76 24.59
N ASN A 113 7.38 30.70 23.79
CA ASN A 113 6.18 29.94 23.50
C ASN A 113 5.79 29.02 24.67
N PRO A 114 4.49 28.72 24.87
CA PRO A 114 4.04 27.79 25.89
C PRO A 114 4.40 26.33 25.54
N GLU A 115 4.79 25.56 26.56
CA GLU A 115 4.96 24.11 26.46
C GLU A 115 3.62 23.44 26.12
N GLN A 116 3.65 22.45 25.23
CA GLN A 116 2.50 21.68 24.78
C GLN A 116 2.56 20.27 25.38
N PHE A 117 1.40 19.75 25.77
CA PHE A 117 1.31 18.47 26.46
C PHE A 117 0.59 17.43 25.61
N ARG A 118 1.14 16.21 25.58
CA ARG A 118 0.64 15.09 24.78
C ARG A 118 -0.82 14.80 25.13
N GLU A 119 -1.14 14.79 26.41
CA GLU A 119 -2.47 14.46 26.95
C GLU A 119 -3.54 15.42 26.41
N VAL A 120 -3.18 16.70 26.23
CA VAL A 120 -4.10 17.72 25.68
C VAL A 120 -4.31 17.51 24.18
N HIS A 121 -3.24 17.21 23.45
CA HIS A 121 -3.32 16.99 22.00
C HIS A 121 -4.05 15.69 21.66
N PHE A 122 -3.71 14.60 22.35
CA PHE A 122 -4.23 13.26 22.07
C PHE A 122 -5.56 12.96 22.77
N ALA A 123 -6.08 13.88 23.58
CA ALA A 123 -7.49 13.89 23.98
C ALA A 123 -8.44 13.96 22.76
N ARG A 124 -7.95 14.47 21.62
CA ARG A 124 -8.68 14.33 20.35
C ARG A 124 -8.27 13.03 19.66
N GLU A 125 -9.25 12.16 19.45
CA GLU A 125 -9.03 10.83 18.90
C GLU A 125 -8.36 10.87 17.52
N GLU A 126 -8.75 11.78 16.62
CA GLU A 126 -8.18 11.85 15.27
C GLU A 126 -6.67 12.08 15.30
N LYS A 127 -6.20 12.88 16.26
CA LYS A 127 -4.78 13.21 16.40
C LYS A 127 -3.99 12.04 16.97
N ARG A 128 -4.58 11.34 17.95
CA ARG A 128 -4.01 10.10 18.51
C ARG A 128 -3.85 9.03 17.41
N LEU A 129 -4.90 8.77 16.63
CA LEU A 129 -4.88 7.76 15.57
C LEU A 129 -3.86 8.09 14.48
N ARG A 130 -3.76 9.36 14.07
CA ARG A 130 -2.74 9.79 13.11
C ARG A 130 -1.32 9.61 13.64
N TYR A 131 -1.08 9.93 14.91
CA TYR A 131 0.21 9.70 15.55
C TYR A 131 0.55 8.21 15.61
N GLU A 132 -0.40 7.36 16.01
CA GLU A 132 -0.20 5.90 16.06
C GLU A 132 0.09 5.31 14.67
N TYR A 133 -0.64 5.76 13.64
CA TYR A 133 -0.34 5.41 12.26
C TYR A 133 1.07 5.86 11.85
N LEU A 134 1.45 7.10 12.17
CA LEU A 134 2.77 7.64 11.84
C LEU A 134 3.89 6.81 12.48
N CYS A 135 3.73 6.39 13.74
CA CYS A 135 4.66 5.50 14.42
C CYS A 135 4.79 4.15 13.70
N ARG A 136 3.67 3.50 13.33
CA ARG A 136 3.70 2.22 12.61
C ARG A 136 4.31 2.36 11.21
N ALA A 137 3.95 3.41 10.49
CA ALA A 137 4.49 3.70 9.16
C ALA A 137 5.99 3.99 9.21
N LEU A 138 6.45 4.73 10.22
CA LEU A 138 7.88 4.97 10.44
C LEU A 138 8.63 3.67 10.78
N ARG A 139 8.09 2.79 11.63
CA ARG A 139 8.69 1.46 11.92
C ARG A 139 8.90 0.67 10.62
N ARG A 140 7.89 0.62 9.75
CA ARG A 140 7.97 -0.07 8.45
C ARG A 140 9.03 0.55 7.54
N ALA A 141 9.06 1.88 7.44
CA ALA A 141 10.07 2.59 6.64
C ALA A 141 11.50 2.38 7.16
N CYS A 142 11.66 2.13 8.46
CA CYS A 142 12.93 1.74 9.08
C CYS A 142 13.29 0.23 8.90
N GLY A 143 12.53 -0.50 8.07
CA GLY A 143 12.74 -1.93 7.83
C GLY A 143 12.21 -2.85 8.93
N VAL A 144 11.50 -2.34 9.94
CA VAL A 144 10.87 -3.15 10.99
C VAL A 144 9.47 -3.53 10.55
N ARG A 145 9.34 -4.72 9.94
CA ARG A 145 8.04 -5.28 9.54
C ARG A 145 7.37 -6.01 10.71
N PRO A 146 6.08 -5.74 11.00
CA PRO A 146 5.34 -6.54 11.94
C PRO A 146 5.18 -7.98 11.44
N ASP A 147 5.33 -8.95 12.35
CA ASP A 147 4.89 -10.32 12.06
C ASP A 147 3.38 -10.40 12.25
N TYR A 148 2.63 -10.20 11.16
CA TYR A 148 1.18 -10.30 11.17
C TYR A 148 0.75 -11.76 11.32
N ARG A 149 0.43 -12.18 12.54
CA ARG A 149 0.01 -13.55 12.88
C ARG A 149 -1.49 -13.76 12.73
N TYR A 150 -2.27 -12.68 12.89
CA TYR A 150 -3.73 -12.71 12.92
C TYR A 150 -4.28 -11.88 11.76
N LEU A 151 -5.12 -12.49 10.92
CA LEU A 151 -5.69 -11.83 9.74
C LEU A 151 -7.20 -11.71 9.89
N PHE A 152 -7.71 -10.49 9.79
CA PHE A 152 -9.13 -10.17 9.90
C PHE A 152 -9.65 -9.81 8.52
N PHE A 153 -10.53 -10.64 7.96
CA PHE A 153 -11.11 -10.39 6.63
C PHE A 153 -12.50 -9.79 6.77
N ASP A 154 -12.80 -8.72 6.06
CA ASP A 154 -14.20 -8.46 5.72
C ASP A 154 -14.72 -9.56 4.76
N LEU A 155 -16.03 -9.58 4.52
CA LEU A 155 -16.68 -10.62 3.72
C LEU A 155 -17.14 -10.10 2.36
N ASP A 156 -17.89 -9.01 2.36
CA ASP A 156 -18.61 -8.51 1.19
C ASP A 156 -17.72 -7.52 0.45
N GLY A 157 -17.23 -7.86 -0.74
CA GLY A 157 -16.24 -7.03 -1.45
C GLY A 157 -14.80 -7.46 -1.21
N THR A 158 -14.56 -8.30 -0.20
CA THR A 158 -13.21 -8.81 0.14
C THR A 158 -13.04 -10.30 -0.12
N LEU A 159 -13.95 -11.15 0.37
CA LEU A 159 -13.92 -12.59 0.11
C LEU A 159 -14.94 -13.01 -0.96
N THR A 160 -16.08 -12.33 -0.99
CA THR A 160 -17.23 -12.69 -1.85
C THR A 160 -17.71 -11.52 -2.70
N LYS A 161 -18.10 -11.82 -3.94
CA LYS A 161 -18.79 -10.93 -4.89
C LYS A 161 -20.28 -10.88 -4.56
N SER A 162 -20.61 -10.25 -3.44
CA SER A 162 -21.99 -10.17 -2.92
C SER A 162 -22.94 -9.32 -3.77
N GLU A 163 -22.40 -8.56 -4.72
CA GLU A 163 -23.13 -7.76 -5.69
C GLU A 163 -24.22 -8.55 -6.42
N TYR A 164 -23.96 -9.81 -6.79
CA TYR A 164 -24.93 -10.60 -7.55
C TYR A 164 -26.22 -10.83 -6.77
N GLY A 165 -26.09 -11.26 -5.51
CA GLY A 165 -27.20 -11.48 -4.60
C GLY A 165 -27.93 -10.19 -4.20
N ILE A 166 -27.20 -9.10 -4.01
CA ILE A 166 -27.78 -7.78 -3.71
C ILE A 166 -28.60 -7.30 -4.91
N VAL A 167 -28.00 -7.26 -6.10
CA VAL A 167 -28.64 -6.79 -7.33
C VAL A 167 -29.87 -7.64 -7.66
N ASP A 168 -29.79 -8.98 -7.57
CA ASP A 168 -30.96 -9.85 -7.76
C ASP A 168 -32.12 -9.52 -6.81
N SER A 169 -31.80 -9.19 -5.56
CA SER A 169 -32.80 -8.87 -4.54
C SER A 169 -33.41 -7.48 -4.77
N VAL A 170 -32.63 -6.52 -5.26
CA VAL A 170 -33.15 -5.21 -5.70
C VAL A 170 -34.06 -5.37 -6.91
N VAL A 171 -33.65 -6.14 -7.93
CA VAL A 171 -34.49 -6.45 -9.10
C VAL A 171 -35.81 -7.07 -8.68
N TYR A 172 -35.78 -8.04 -7.75
CA TYR A 172 -37.01 -8.64 -7.21
C TYR A 172 -37.92 -7.61 -6.53
N ALA A 173 -37.35 -6.77 -5.66
CA ALA A 173 -38.11 -5.75 -4.95
C ALA A 173 -38.75 -4.74 -5.91
N LEU A 174 -37.97 -4.19 -6.85
CA LEU A 174 -38.44 -3.27 -7.89
C LEU A 174 -39.53 -3.89 -8.77
N GLY A 175 -39.39 -5.18 -9.12
CA GLY A 175 -40.39 -5.90 -9.90
C GLY A 175 -41.76 -5.99 -9.22
N LYS A 176 -41.82 -6.01 -7.88
CA LYS A 176 -43.10 -5.93 -7.12
C LYS A 176 -43.82 -4.60 -7.28
N PHE A 177 -43.09 -3.55 -7.64
CA PHE A 177 -43.63 -2.23 -7.97
C PHE A 177 -43.78 -2.02 -9.50
N GLY A 178 -43.57 -3.06 -10.30
CA GLY A 178 -43.71 -3.00 -11.77
C GLY A 178 -42.48 -2.46 -12.50
N ILE A 179 -41.36 -2.24 -11.82
CA ILE A 179 -40.10 -1.74 -12.40
C ILE A 179 -39.22 -2.95 -12.77
N ASN A 180 -39.02 -3.21 -14.07
CA ASN A 180 -38.44 -4.48 -14.55
C ASN A 180 -37.31 -4.36 -15.60
N ASN A 181 -36.93 -3.15 -16.02
CA ASN A 181 -35.99 -2.93 -17.15
C ASN A 181 -34.72 -2.16 -16.72
N GLU A 182 -34.35 -2.25 -15.45
CA GLU A 182 -33.16 -1.57 -14.93
C GLU A 182 -31.89 -2.27 -15.41
N ASP A 183 -30.87 -1.48 -15.75
CA ASP A 183 -29.54 -2.00 -15.97
C ASP A 183 -28.99 -2.53 -14.64
N ARG A 184 -28.50 -3.77 -14.66
CA ARG A 184 -27.95 -4.42 -13.47
C ARG A 184 -26.66 -3.76 -13.00
N GLU A 185 -25.89 -3.17 -13.91
CA GLU A 185 -24.70 -2.38 -13.54
C GLU A 185 -25.11 -1.11 -12.78
N ASP A 186 -26.17 -0.41 -13.21
CA ASP A 186 -26.69 0.76 -12.51
C ASP A 186 -27.21 0.41 -11.10
N LEU A 187 -27.69 -0.82 -10.88
CA LEU A 187 -28.17 -1.27 -9.57
C LEU A 187 -27.04 -1.50 -8.56
N LYS A 188 -25.77 -1.53 -8.97
CA LYS A 188 -24.63 -1.60 -8.03
C LYS A 188 -24.57 -0.39 -7.08
N LYS A 189 -25.22 0.73 -7.42
CA LYS A 189 -25.40 1.90 -6.52
C LYS A 189 -26.15 1.57 -5.22
N PHE A 190 -26.81 0.42 -5.12
CA PHE A 190 -27.44 -0.07 -3.89
C PHE A 190 -26.48 -0.80 -2.94
N ILE A 191 -25.24 -1.07 -3.36
CA ILE A 191 -24.23 -1.77 -2.55
C ILE A 191 -23.52 -0.75 -1.65
N GLY A 192 -23.68 -0.91 -0.34
CA GLY A 192 -23.08 -0.03 0.67
C GLY A 192 -24.08 0.87 1.41
N PRO A 193 -24.84 1.77 0.74
CA PRO A 193 -25.76 2.67 1.43
C PRO A 193 -26.99 1.95 1.99
N ALA A 194 -27.69 2.61 2.91
CA ALA A 194 -28.93 2.08 3.46
C ALA A 194 -29.98 1.88 2.36
N LEU A 195 -30.59 0.68 2.32
CA LEU A 195 -31.56 0.32 1.29
C LEU A 195 -32.76 1.27 1.24
N PHE A 196 -33.28 1.66 2.41
CA PHE A 196 -34.39 2.60 2.52
C PHE A 196 -34.05 3.92 1.80
N ASP A 197 -32.92 4.54 2.15
CA ASP A 197 -32.49 5.79 1.53
C ASP A 197 -32.20 5.62 0.04
N SER A 198 -31.68 4.46 -0.36
CA SER A 198 -31.39 4.15 -1.77
C SER A 198 -32.66 4.05 -2.61
N PHE A 199 -33.70 3.35 -2.13
CA PHE A 199 -34.99 3.29 -2.81
C PHE A 199 -35.66 4.66 -2.93
N ARG A 200 -35.57 5.49 -1.88
CA ARG A 200 -36.06 6.87 -1.91
C ARG A 200 -35.28 7.75 -2.88
N LYS A 201 -33.95 7.67 -2.86
CA LYS A 201 -33.08 8.54 -3.65
C LYS A 201 -33.07 8.20 -5.13
N PHE A 202 -33.10 6.92 -5.49
CA PHE A 202 -32.92 6.48 -6.88
C PHE A 202 -34.22 6.21 -7.63
N TYR A 203 -35.32 6.02 -6.91
CA TYR A 203 -36.64 5.74 -7.50
C TYR A 203 -37.75 6.64 -6.97
N ASP A 204 -37.40 7.71 -6.23
CA ASP A 204 -38.36 8.69 -5.67
C ASP A 204 -39.51 8.03 -4.89
N MET A 205 -39.24 6.89 -4.24
CA MET A 205 -40.25 6.16 -3.47
C MET A 205 -40.66 6.96 -2.23
N GLU A 206 -41.96 7.03 -1.96
CA GLU A 206 -42.47 7.53 -0.69
C GLU A 206 -42.03 6.62 0.47
N PRO A 207 -41.91 7.13 1.72
CA PRO A 207 -41.41 6.36 2.86
C PRO A 207 -42.05 4.98 3.02
N GLU A 208 -43.38 4.88 2.87
CA GLU A 208 -44.11 3.62 3.00
C GLU A 208 -43.77 2.63 1.88
N GLN A 209 -43.53 3.14 0.67
CA GLN A 209 -43.12 2.31 -0.48
C GLN A 209 -41.68 1.82 -0.29
N ALA A 210 -40.78 2.68 0.19
CA ALA A 210 -39.40 2.31 0.47
C ALA A 210 -39.31 1.27 1.59
N ASP A 211 -40.08 1.40 2.67
CA ASP A 211 -40.18 0.37 3.73
C ASP A 211 -40.66 -0.97 3.16
N GLN A 212 -41.70 -0.94 2.33
CA GLN A 212 -42.22 -2.15 1.69
C GLN A 212 -41.22 -2.76 0.69
N ALA A 213 -40.45 -1.94 -0.03
CA ALA A 213 -39.38 -2.40 -0.91
C ALA A 213 -38.25 -3.08 -0.13
N VAL A 214 -37.87 -2.55 1.04
CA VAL A 214 -36.91 -3.20 1.94
C VAL A 214 -37.42 -4.57 2.42
N VAL A 215 -38.72 -4.70 2.70
CA VAL A 215 -39.32 -6.00 3.05
C VAL A 215 -39.19 -7.00 1.90
N PHE A 216 -39.56 -6.62 0.66
CA PHE A 216 -39.43 -7.50 -0.50
C PHE A 216 -37.97 -7.84 -0.84
N TYR A 217 -37.07 -6.87 -0.67
CA TYR A 217 -35.64 -7.11 -0.81
C TYR A 217 -35.18 -8.20 0.17
N ARG A 218 -35.53 -8.08 1.46
CA ARG A 218 -35.13 -9.05 2.49
C ARG A 218 -35.72 -10.44 2.23
N GLU A 219 -36.95 -10.51 1.74
CA GLU A 219 -37.58 -11.76 1.33
C GLU A 219 -36.76 -12.50 0.25
N ALA A 220 -36.32 -11.79 -0.80
CA ALA A 220 -35.49 -12.38 -1.85
C ALA A 220 -34.06 -12.67 -1.37
N TYR A 221 -33.47 -11.74 -0.62
CA TYR A 221 -32.08 -11.86 -0.16
C TYR A 221 -31.91 -13.02 0.81
N GLU A 222 -32.75 -13.12 1.85
CA GLU A 222 -32.62 -14.18 2.86
C GLU A 222 -32.93 -15.58 2.31
N SER A 223 -33.76 -15.68 1.27
CA SER A 223 -34.13 -16.96 0.68
C SER A 223 -33.17 -17.45 -0.41
N LYS A 224 -32.68 -16.55 -1.27
CA LYS A 224 -31.84 -16.89 -2.43
C LYS A 224 -30.62 -15.99 -2.58
N GLY A 225 -30.78 -14.68 -2.44
CA GLY A 225 -29.71 -13.71 -2.72
C GLY A 225 -28.46 -13.92 -1.87
N ILE A 226 -28.61 -14.32 -0.60
CA ILE A 226 -27.49 -14.60 0.32
C ILE A 226 -26.55 -15.70 -0.21
N TYR A 227 -27.05 -16.65 -0.99
CA TYR A 227 -26.23 -17.72 -1.57
C TYR A 227 -25.62 -17.32 -2.91
N ASN A 228 -26.13 -16.27 -3.56
CA ASN A 228 -25.54 -15.73 -4.78
C ASN A 228 -24.40 -14.75 -4.46
N ALA A 229 -23.36 -15.29 -3.82
CA ALA A 229 -22.18 -14.55 -3.40
C ALA A 229 -20.93 -15.42 -3.65
N PRO A 230 -20.55 -15.64 -4.93
CA PRO A 230 -19.37 -16.42 -5.28
C PRO A 230 -18.11 -15.75 -4.75
N LEU A 231 -17.04 -16.53 -4.57
CA LEU A 231 -15.73 -16.01 -4.17
C LEU A 231 -15.11 -15.14 -5.26
N TYR A 232 -14.22 -14.22 -4.87
CA TYR A 232 -13.26 -13.64 -5.82
C TYR A 232 -12.24 -14.69 -6.26
N ASP A 233 -11.75 -14.55 -7.49
CA ASP A 233 -10.77 -15.47 -8.06
C ASP A 233 -9.47 -15.40 -7.25
N GLY A 234 -8.93 -16.53 -6.81
CA GLY A 234 -7.73 -16.61 -5.97
C GLY A 234 -7.98 -16.56 -4.46
N VAL A 235 -9.22 -16.30 -3.99
CA VAL A 235 -9.51 -16.20 -2.54
C VAL A 235 -9.25 -17.53 -1.82
N LYS A 236 -9.65 -18.65 -2.43
CA LYS A 236 -9.48 -19.95 -1.77
C LYS A 236 -8.00 -20.30 -1.65
N GLU A 237 -7.23 -20.05 -2.71
CA GLU A 237 -5.79 -20.23 -2.79
C GLU A 237 -5.08 -19.38 -1.74
N MET A 238 -5.46 -18.09 -1.61
CA MET A 238 -4.99 -17.19 -0.56
C MET A 238 -5.26 -17.77 0.84
N LEU A 239 -6.48 -18.20 1.15
CA LEU A 239 -6.82 -18.75 2.47
C LEU A 239 -6.03 -20.03 2.80
N GLU A 240 -5.84 -20.90 1.80
CA GLU A 240 -5.02 -22.11 1.93
C GLU A 240 -3.55 -21.79 2.20
N GLU A 241 -2.98 -20.83 1.48
CA GLU A 241 -1.61 -20.37 1.65
C GLU A 241 -1.39 -19.77 3.03
N LEU A 242 -2.24 -18.83 3.44
CA LEU A 242 -2.14 -18.17 4.75
C LEU A 242 -2.26 -19.18 5.89
N THR A 243 -3.13 -20.18 5.76
CA THR A 243 -3.26 -21.26 6.74
C THR A 243 -2.00 -22.14 6.79
N LYS A 244 -1.40 -22.47 5.62
CA LYS A 244 -0.12 -23.21 5.55
C LYS A 244 1.04 -22.44 6.18
N GLU A 245 1.03 -21.11 6.06
CA GLU A 245 1.98 -20.19 6.70
C GLU A 245 1.71 -19.98 8.20
N GLY A 246 0.76 -20.71 8.78
CA GLY A 246 0.47 -20.68 10.21
C GLY A 246 -0.28 -19.43 10.68
N LYS A 247 -0.86 -18.64 9.77
CA LYS A 247 -1.68 -17.48 10.11
C LYS A 247 -3.02 -17.92 10.69
N THR A 248 -3.53 -17.18 11.67
CA THR A 248 -4.87 -17.43 12.24
C THR A 248 -5.87 -16.45 11.62
N LEU A 249 -6.89 -16.99 10.94
CA LEU A 249 -7.81 -16.20 10.13
C LEU A 249 -9.14 -15.97 10.85
N PHE A 250 -9.69 -14.76 10.74
CA PHE A 250 -11.01 -14.39 11.23
C PHE A 250 -11.80 -13.75 10.10
N VAL A 251 -13.12 -13.89 10.16
CA VAL A 251 -14.01 -12.98 9.44
C VAL A 251 -14.48 -11.91 10.41
N VAL A 252 -14.38 -10.64 10.04
CA VAL A 252 -14.80 -9.47 10.83
C VAL A 252 -15.64 -8.57 9.93
N THR A 253 -16.97 -8.74 9.98
CA THR A 253 -17.89 -8.17 8.97
C THR A 253 -19.10 -7.47 9.59
N ALA A 254 -19.58 -6.42 8.92
CA ALA A 254 -20.83 -5.75 9.29
C ALA A 254 -22.09 -6.56 8.94
N LYS A 255 -21.95 -7.63 8.14
CA LYS A 255 -23.04 -8.57 7.87
C LYS A 255 -23.39 -9.34 9.17
N PRO A 256 -24.68 -9.51 9.51
CA PRO A 256 -25.07 -10.29 10.68
C PRO A 256 -24.39 -11.66 10.72
N GLN A 257 -23.86 -12.04 11.87
CA GLN A 257 -22.96 -13.18 12.02
C GLN A 257 -23.56 -14.50 11.50
N GLU A 258 -24.83 -14.76 11.82
CA GLU A 258 -25.57 -15.95 11.34
C GLU A 258 -25.61 -16.02 9.80
N MET A 259 -25.71 -14.87 9.13
CA MET A 259 -25.74 -14.77 7.68
C MET A 259 -24.34 -14.95 7.08
N ALA A 260 -23.32 -14.33 7.69
CA ALA A 260 -21.93 -14.52 7.27
C ALA A 260 -21.53 -16.00 7.29
N ILE A 261 -21.88 -16.73 8.37
CA ILE A 261 -21.62 -18.18 8.48
C ILE A 261 -22.30 -18.97 7.36
N LYS A 262 -23.53 -18.61 6.97
CA LYS A 262 -24.23 -19.27 5.84
C LYS A 262 -23.49 -19.07 4.52
N VAL A 263 -23.01 -17.85 4.26
CA VAL A 263 -22.23 -17.52 3.05
C VAL A 263 -20.93 -18.33 3.00
N LEU A 264 -20.19 -18.38 4.11
CA LEU A 264 -18.92 -19.10 4.20
C LEU A 264 -19.09 -20.61 3.99
N ARG A 265 -20.10 -21.21 4.64
CA ARG A 265 -20.44 -22.65 4.46
C ARG A 265 -20.89 -22.97 3.04
N HIS A 266 -21.68 -22.09 2.44
CA HIS A 266 -22.14 -22.28 1.07
C HIS A 266 -20.96 -22.29 0.07
N ASN A 267 -19.98 -21.43 0.29
CA ASN A 267 -18.76 -21.36 -0.52
C ASN A 267 -17.67 -22.37 -0.10
N GLY A 268 -17.90 -23.15 0.96
CA GLY A 268 -16.97 -24.18 1.43
C GLY A 268 -15.64 -23.65 1.99
N ILE A 269 -15.65 -22.45 2.59
CA ILE A 269 -14.45 -21.80 3.15
C ILE A 269 -14.54 -21.55 4.67
N ASP A 270 -15.62 -21.96 5.33
CA ASP A 270 -15.78 -21.79 6.78
C ASP A 270 -14.70 -22.52 7.60
N GLY A 271 -14.13 -23.60 7.05
CA GLY A 271 -13.07 -24.39 7.69
C GLY A 271 -11.72 -23.67 7.89
N TYR A 272 -11.49 -22.53 7.22
CA TYR A 272 -10.23 -21.78 7.35
C TYR A 272 -10.23 -20.79 8.53
N PHE A 273 -11.40 -20.44 9.06
CA PHE A 273 -11.53 -19.35 10.02
C PHE A 273 -11.65 -19.85 11.47
N ALA A 274 -10.86 -19.24 12.35
CA ALA A 274 -10.88 -19.47 13.79
C ALA A 274 -12.07 -18.81 14.50
N ALA A 275 -12.62 -17.73 13.94
CA ALA A 275 -13.93 -17.20 14.32
C ALA A 275 -14.55 -16.35 13.21
N VAL A 276 -15.87 -16.14 13.31
CA VAL A 276 -16.63 -15.20 12.50
C VAL A 276 -17.26 -14.20 13.46
N ILE A 277 -16.90 -12.93 13.32
CA ILE A 277 -17.32 -11.81 14.15
C ILE A 277 -18.20 -10.91 13.30
N GLY A 278 -19.47 -10.82 13.68
CA GLY A 278 -20.43 -9.87 13.12
C GLY A 278 -21.46 -9.46 14.17
N PRO A 279 -22.31 -8.47 13.85
CA PRO A 279 -23.39 -8.07 14.75
C PRO A 279 -24.45 -9.16 14.91
N ASP A 280 -25.13 -9.19 16.06
CA ASP A 280 -26.43 -9.87 16.19
C ASP A 280 -27.47 -9.18 15.29
N ARG A 281 -28.45 -9.92 14.77
CA ARG A 281 -29.60 -9.35 14.04
C ARG A 281 -30.32 -8.24 14.82
N LYS A 282 -30.26 -8.25 16.15
CA LYS A 282 -30.90 -7.24 17.02
C LYS A 282 -30.04 -5.99 17.22
N GLU A 283 -28.75 -6.05 16.95
CA GLU A 283 -27.86 -4.89 16.99
C GLU A 283 -28.19 -3.97 15.81
N ARG A 284 -28.71 -2.78 16.12
CA ARG A 284 -29.16 -1.83 15.09
C ARG A 284 -28.01 -0.99 14.54
N HIS A 285 -26.92 -0.84 15.30
CA HIS A 285 -25.76 -0.03 14.94
C HIS A 285 -24.49 -0.65 15.54
N THR A 286 -23.64 -1.23 14.70
CA THR A 286 -22.32 -1.72 15.09
C THR A 286 -21.32 -1.17 14.11
N ASP A 287 -20.29 -0.47 14.60
CA ASP A 287 -19.21 0.03 13.77
C ASP A 287 -18.10 -1.02 13.63
N LYS A 288 -17.28 -0.88 12.59
CA LYS A 288 -16.22 -1.85 12.31
C LYS A 288 -15.17 -1.90 13.44
N ALA A 289 -14.91 -0.79 14.11
CA ALA A 289 -13.99 -0.74 15.25
C ALA A 289 -14.45 -1.63 16.41
N ALA A 290 -15.75 -1.63 16.75
CA ALA A 290 -16.30 -2.51 17.76
C ALA A 290 -16.13 -4.00 17.40
N LEU A 291 -16.28 -4.35 16.12
CA LEU A 291 -16.08 -5.72 15.63
C LEU A 291 -14.60 -6.13 15.68
N VAL A 292 -13.68 -5.26 15.26
CA VAL A 292 -12.23 -5.50 15.36
C VAL A 292 -11.82 -5.67 16.83
N ARG A 293 -12.32 -4.81 17.72
CA ARG A 293 -12.07 -4.92 19.16
C ARG A 293 -12.52 -6.26 19.73
N ARG A 294 -13.68 -6.76 19.28
CA ARG A 294 -14.20 -8.06 19.69
C ARG A 294 -13.31 -9.20 19.19
N ALA A 295 -12.82 -9.13 17.96
CA ALA A 295 -11.81 -10.08 17.45
C ALA A 295 -10.50 -10.05 18.26
N LEU A 296 -10.01 -8.87 18.66
CA LEU A 296 -8.81 -8.75 19.49
C LEU A 296 -9.01 -9.33 20.90
N ARG A 297 -10.18 -9.13 21.53
CA ARG A 297 -10.51 -9.76 22.82
C ARG A 297 -10.53 -11.29 22.73
N VAL A 298 -11.07 -11.81 21.61
CA VAL A 298 -11.07 -13.25 21.33
C VAL A 298 -9.65 -13.81 21.29
N LEU A 299 -8.72 -13.10 20.65
CA LEU A 299 -7.31 -13.46 20.64
C LEU A 299 -6.63 -13.32 22.01
N GLY A 300 -7.04 -12.33 22.81
CA GLY A 300 -6.51 -12.08 24.16
C GLY A 300 -6.94 -13.09 25.22
N GLY A 301 -7.89 -13.97 24.91
CA GLY A 301 -8.44 -14.93 25.87
C GLY A 301 -9.33 -14.30 26.95
N ASP A 302 -9.86 -13.10 26.71
CA ASP A 302 -10.76 -12.42 27.64
C ASP A 302 -12.09 -13.19 27.79
N GLN A 303 -12.66 -13.15 28.99
CA GLN A 303 -13.97 -13.76 29.25
C GLN A 303 -15.08 -12.99 28.53
N ARG A 304 -16.10 -13.71 28.05
CA ARG A 304 -17.32 -13.12 27.46
C ARG A 304 -17.91 -12.03 28.35
N THR A 305 -18.35 -10.94 27.73
CA THR A 305 -19.01 -9.78 28.33
C THR A 305 -20.48 -9.71 27.94
N GLU A 306 -21.30 -8.93 28.66
CA GLU A 306 -22.68 -8.64 28.26
C GLU A 306 -22.67 -7.86 26.93
N GLY A 307 -23.11 -8.51 25.85
CA GLY A 307 -23.08 -7.98 24.48
C GLY A 307 -22.42 -8.94 23.46
N ASP A 308 -21.68 -9.95 23.93
CA ASP A 308 -21.13 -11.00 23.07
C ASP A 308 -22.23 -12.01 22.69
N HIS A 309 -22.39 -12.28 21.39
CA HIS A 309 -23.33 -13.25 20.85
C HIS A 309 -22.87 -14.69 21.16
N PRO A 310 -23.81 -15.62 21.46
CA PRO A 310 -23.47 -16.97 21.92
C PRO A 310 -22.61 -17.78 20.95
N ASP A 311 -22.65 -17.43 19.66
CA ASP A 311 -21.84 -18.00 18.57
C ASP A 311 -20.64 -17.13 18.17
N ASP A 312 -20.13 -16.26 19.03
CA ASP A 312 -18.88 -15.50 18.73
C ASP A 312 -17.62 -16.37 18.72
N TYR A 313 -17.84 -17.65 18.98
CA TYR A 313 -16.86 -18.71 19.10
C TYR A 313 -17.37 -20.03 18.52
N PRO A 314 -17.55 -20.12 17.19
CA PRO A 314 -17.24 -21.39 16.54
C PRO A 314 -16.49 -21.13 15.23
N GLY A 315 -15.17 -20.97 15.30
CA GLY A 315 -14.33 -21.42 14.20
C GLY A 315 -14.23 -22.93 14.25
N ALA A 316 -14.30 -23.58 13.10
CA ALA A 316 -14.38 -25.03 12.96
C ALA A 316 -13.15 -25.75 13.53
N GLY A 317 -13.10 -26.04 14.84
CA GLY A 317 -12.01 -26.84 15.44
C GLY A 317 -10.59 -26.29 15.30
N VAL A 318 -10.41 -25.10 14.69
CA VAL A 318 -9.12 -24.40 14.55
C VAL A 318 -8.74 -23.86 15.92
N LYS A 319 -7.62 -24.34 16.46
CA LYS A 319 -7.11 -23.86 17.75
C LYS A 319 -6.51 -22.47 17.55
N ILE A 320 -7.00 -21.50 18.32
CA ILE A 320 -6.29 -20.23 18.49
C ILE A 320 -5.01 -20.54 19.27
N ALA A 321 -3.86 -20.32 18.64
CA ALA A 321 -2.58 -20.46 19.34
C ALA A 321 -2.53 -19.44 20.49
N GLU A 322 -2.08 -19.86 21.68
CA GLU A 322 -1.83 -18.93 22.77
C GLU A 322 -0.90 -17.83 22.27
N HIS A 323 -1.21 -16.57 22.62
CA HIS A 323 -0.29 -15.47 22.35
C HIS A 323 0.98 -15.70 23.19
N GLY A 324 1.95 -16.41 22.60
CA GLY A 324 3.27 -16.55 23.18
C GLY A 324 3.84 -15.17 23.38
N ALA A 325 4.33 -14.88 24.59
CA ALA A 325 4.99 -13.61 24.91
C ALA A 325 5.99 -13.30 23.79
N ALA A 326 5.69 -12.28 22.99
CA ALA A 326 6.58 -11.84 21.92
C ALA A 326 7.95 -11.55 22.52
N ALA A 327 9.01 -11.76 21.74
CA ALA A 327 10.38 -11.44 22.15
C ALA A 327 10.53 -9.91 22.28
N GLY A 328 10.11 -9.36 23.42
CA GLY A 328 10.09 -7.93 23.74
C GLY A 328 8.81 -7.57 24.48
N ALA A 329 8.91 -7.04 25.69
CA ALA A 329 7.78 -6.79 26.60
C ALA A 329 6.87 -5.60 26.19
N GLU A 330 6.88 -5.18 24.92
CA GLU A 330 6.24 -3.95 24.44
C GLU A 330 5.21 -4.11 23.31
N ASP A 331 5.24 -5.20 22.52
CA ASP A 331 4.33 -5.33 21.36
C ASP A 331 2.94 -5.89 21.77
N THR A 332 1.87 -5.29 21.25
CA THR A 332 0.47 -5.66 21.52
C THR A 332 -0.08 -6.69 20.52
N ILE A 333 -1.15 -7.40 20.87
CA ILE A 333 -1.85 -8.31 19.93
C ILE A 333 -2.26 -7.57 18.64
N ALA A 334 -2.69 -6.31 18.76
CA ALA A 334 -3.10 -5.48 17.64
C ALA A 334 -1.95 -5.21 16.65
N GLU A 335 -0.72 -5.06 17.12
CA GLU A 335 0.47 -4.89 16.26
C GLU A 335 0.81 -6.16 15.47
N HIS A 336 0.28 -7.32 15.87
CA HIS A 336 0.38 -8.59 15.13
C HIS A 336 -0.89 -8.94 14.35
N ALA A 337 -1.88 -8.05 14.32
CA ALA A 337 -3.10 -8.22 13.56
C ALA A 337 -3.06 -7.36 12.29
N LEU A 338 -3.73 -7.83 11.24
CA LEU A 338 -3.88 -7.13 9.97
C LEU A 338 -5.31 -7.29 9.46
N MET A 339 -5.98 -6.17 9.20
CA MET A 339 -7.28 -6.15 8.57
C MET A 339 -7.12 -6.23 7.04
N VAL A 340 -7.96 -7.00 6.37
CA VAL A 340 -8.09 -7.08 4.93
C VAL A 340 -9.51 -6.69 4.58
N GLY A 341 -9.68 -5.60 3.84
CA GLY A 341 -10.98 -5.01 3.56
C GLY A 341 -10.95 -4.13 2.32
N ASP A 342 -12.10 -3.92 1.68
CA ASP A 342 -12.20 -3.14 0.43
C ASP A 342 -12.73 -1.72 0.65
N ARG A 343 -13.18 -1.35 1.85
CA ARG A 343 -13.80 -0.05 2.12
C ARG A 343 -13.07 0.76 3.17
N GLU A 344 -13.31 2.08 3.19
CA GLU A 344 -12.79 2.97 4.23
C GLU A 344 -13.16 2.51 5.65
N TYR A 345 -14.33 1.87 5.82
CA TYR A 345 -14.81 1.42 7.12
C TYR A 345 -13.88 0.36 7.74
N ASP A 346 -13.24 -0.46 6.91
CA ASP A 346 -12.28 -1.48 7.33
C ASP A 346 -11.01 -0.82 7.86
N ALA A 347 -10.44 0.09 7.08
CA ALA A 347 -9.22 0.81 7.45
C ALA A 347 -9.44 1.71 8.68
N VAL A 348 -10.53 2.48 8.72
CA VAL A 348 -10.87 3.34 9.87
C VAL A 348 -11.17 2.51 11.11
N GLY A 349 -11.91 1.41 10.95
CA GLY A 349 -12.25 0.50 12.05
C GLY A 349 -11.02 -0.17 12.66
N ALA A 350 -10.12 -0.67 11.81
CA ALA A 350 -8.85 -1.27 12.22
C ALA A 350 -7.93 -0.24 12.88
N ALA A 351 -7.79 0.95 12.30
CA ALA A 351 -6.94 2.01 12.82
C ALA A 351 -7.33 2.42 14.25
N ARG A 352 -8.64 2.50 14.55
CA ARG A 352 -9.16 2.80 15.90
C ARG A 352 -8.69 1.83 16.98
N GLU A 353 -8.41 0.60 16.59
CA GLU A 353 -7.93 -0.48 17.48
C GLU A 353 -6.42 -0.75 17.31
N GLY A 354 -5.69 0.11 16.60
CA GLY A 354 -4.24 -0.02 16.42
C GLY A 354 -3.80 -1.09 15.41
N VAL A 355 -4.74 -1.58 14.58
CA VAL A 355 -4.51 -2.64 13.59
C VAL A 355 -4.19 -2.01 12.23
N ASP A 356 -3.19 -2.53 11.52
CA ASP A 356 -2.89 -2.11 10.14
C ASP A 356 -3.93 -2.68 9.15
N THR A 357 -3.96 -2.18 7.92
CA THR A 357 -4.94 -2.64 6.92
C THR A 357 -4.31 -2.84 5.54
N ILE A 358 -4.64 -3.95 4.88
CA ILE A 358 -4.55 -4.12 3.44
C ILE A 358 -5.89 -3.70 2.83
N GLY A 359 -5.87 -2.62 2.05
CA GLY A 359 -7.00 -2.21 1.22
C GLY A 359 -7.02 -3.02 -0.08
N VAL A 360 -8.06 -3.81 -0.33
CA VAL A 360 -8.15 -4.61 -1.56
C VAL A 360 -8.88 -3.87 -2.68
N LEU A 361 -8.27 -3.82 -3.87
CA LEU A 361 -8.73 -3.02 -5.01
C LEU A 361 -9.64 -3.79 -5.98
N TYR A 362 -9.81 -5.09 -5.76
CA TYR A 362 -10.75 -5.91 -6.52
C TYR A 362 -12.18 -5.83 -5.97
N GLY A 363 -12.38 -5.15 -4.83
CA GLY A 363 -13.68 -4.92 -4.19
C GLY A 363 -14.38 -3.65 -4.67
N TYR A 364 -15.13 -3.00 -3.78
CA TYR A 364 -15.97 -1.84 -4.15
C TYR A 364 -15.32 -0.48 -3.88
N GLY A 365 -14.33 -0.39 -2.99
CA GLY A 365 -13.65 0.87 -2.69
C GLY A 365 -12.54 1.21 -3.67
N SER A 366 -12.27 2.52 -3.81
CA SER A 366 -11.20 3.00 -4.70
C SER A 366 -9.84 3.06 -4.00
N PRO A 367 -8.72 3.08 -4.76
CA PRO A 367 -7.40 3.31 -4.19
C PRO A 367 -7.32 4.59 -3.36
N GLU A 368 -7.98 5.67 -3.80
CA GLU A 368 -8.02 6.95 -3.10
C GLU A 368 -8.76 6.83 -1.77
N GLU A 369 -9.96 6.20 -1.77
CA GLU A 369 -10.74 5.94 -0.56
C GLU A 369 -9.89 5.21 0.50
N LEU A 370 -9.20 4.14 0.09
CA LEU A 370 -8.40 3.31 1.00
C LEU A 370 -7.15 4.02 1.50
N ARG A 371 -6.45 4.78 0.65
CA ARG A 371 -5.31 5.61 1.05
C ARG A 371 -5.73 6.71 2.03
N ASP A 372 -6.84 7.39 1.75
CA ASP A 372 -7.39 8.46 2.59
C ASP A 372 -7.95 7.96 3.92
N ALA A 373 -8.32 6.68 3.98
CA ALA A 373 -8.73 5.97 5.19
C ALA A 373 -7.54 5.43 6.01
N GLY A 374 -6.32 5.48 5.46
CA GLY A 374 -5.09 5.07 6.15
C GLY A 374 -4.77 3.59 6.02
N ALA A 375 -5.15 2.95 4.90
CA ALA A 375 -4.65 1.62 4.58
C ALA A 375 -3.11 1.63 4.57
N ALA A 376 -2.50 0.63 5.22
CA ALA A 376 -1.05 0.49 5.28
C ALA A 376 -0.48 -0.08 3.97
N TYR A 377 -1.29 -0.92 3.29
CA TYR A 377 -0.96 -1.56 2.03
C TYR A 377 -2.16 -1.56 1.11
N LEU A 378 -1.94 -1.73 -0.18
CA LEU A 378 -2.98 -2.00 -1.17
C LEU A 378 -2.66 -3.29 -1.91
N ALA A 379 -3.69 -4.06 -2.24
CA ALA A 379 -3.56 -5.30 -3.01
C ALA A 379 -4.60 -5.33 -4.15
N ARG A 380 -4.16 -5.62 -5.38
CA ARG A 380 -5.02 -5.76 -6.56
C ARG A 380 -5.61 -7.15 -6.69
N THR A 381 -4.99 -8.15 -6.08
CA THR A 381 -5.44 -9.55 -6.11
C THR A 381 -5.38 -10.20 -4.72
N PRO A 382 -6.12 -11.28 -4.49
CA PRO A 382 -5.96 -12.07 -3.26
C PRO A 382 -4.54 -12.63 -3.07
N GLU A 383 -3.83 -12.94 -4.16
CA GLU A 383 -2.43 -13.40 -4.11
C GLU A 383 -1.49 -12.30 -3.58
N GLU A 384 -1.63 -11.06 -4.07
CA GLU A 384 -0.88 -9.91 -3.54
C GLU A 384 -1.18 -9.69 -2.05
N ALA A 385 -2.45 -9.81 -1.64
CA ALA A 385 -2.83 -9.70 -0.23
C ALA A 385 -2.18 -10.79 0.63
N ALA A 386 -2.08 -12.03 0.12
CA ALA A 386 -1.37 -13.12 0.77
C ALA A 386 0.12 -12.82 0.94
N ALA A 387 0.77 -12.34 -0.14
CA ALA A 387 2.18 -12.00 -0.14
C ALA A 387 2.51 -10.91 0.89
N ILE A 388 1.72 -9.82 0.93
CA ILE A 388 1.86 -8.74 1.92
C ILE A 388 1.68 -9.26 3.35
N ALA A 389 0.63 -10.05 3.60
CA ALA A 389 0.36 -10.60 4.93
C ALA A 389 1.46 -11.57 5.42
N CYS A 390 2.19 -12.19 4.50
CA CYS A 390 3.35 -13.03 4.77
C CYS A 390 4.68 -12.28 4.79
N GLY A 391 4.69 -10.95 4.59
CA GLY A 391 5.90 -10.14 4.54
C GLY A 391 6.79 -10.42 3.32
N ARG A 392 6.19 -11.00 2.26
CA ARG A 392 6.82 -11.30 0.97
C ARG A 392 6.62 -10.21 -0.08
N ASP A 393 5.99 -9.09 0.30
CA ASP A 393 6.03 -7.86 -0.48
C ASP A 393 7.44 -7.27 -0.43
N GLU A 394 8.38 -7.92 -1.10
CA GLU A 394 9.67 -7.31 -1.40
C GLU A 394 9.38 -6.05 -2.21
N LEU A 395 9.47 -4.89 -1.54
CA LEU A 395 9.52 -3.52 -2.05
C LEU A 395 9.51 -3.48 -3.58
N ALA A 396 8.32 -3.48 -4.20
CA ALA A 396 8.19 -2.81 -5.48
C ALA A 396 8.47 -1.34 -5.15
N PRO A 397 9.59 -0.74 -5.60
CA PRO A 397 9.87 0.63 -5.25
C PRO A 397 8.71 1.43 -5.83
N GLY A 398 7.95 2.14 -4.97
CA GLY A 398 6.77 2.87 -5.44
C GLY A 398 7.11 3.88 -6.53
N THR A 399 8.39 4.21 -6.68
CA THR A 399 8.95 5.13 -7.64
C THR A 399 10.17 4.56 -8.37
N ALA A 400 10.47 5.14 -9.53
CA ALA A 400 11.72 5.01 -10.26
C ALA A 400 12.24 6.39 -10.61
N ARG A 401 13.55 6.57 -10.68
CA ARG A 401 14.15 7.80 -11.20
C ARG A 401 14.57 7.60 -12.65
N ILE A 402 13.96 8.34 -13.55
CA ILE A 402 14.15 8.20 -14.99
C ILE A 402 14.56 9.53 -15.61
N ALA A 403 15.36 9.48 -16.68
CA ALA A 403 15.62 10.62 -17.56
C ALA A 403 14.47 10.86 -18.55
N GLY A 404 13.62 9.85 -18.77
CA GLY A 404 12.40 9.99 -19.56
C GLY A 404 11.99 8.67 -20.24
N THR A 405 10.93 8.76 -21.03
CA THR A 405 10.40 7.63 -21.80
C THR A 405 10.32 7.99 -23.29
N VAL A 406 10.47 6.98 -24.14
CA VAL A 406 10.19 7.09 -25.58
C VAL A 406 9.18 6.00 -25.93
N ARG A 407 7.97 6.43 -26.32
CA ARG A 407 6.85 5.51 -26.54
C ARG A 407 7.05 4.58 -27.75
N HIS A 408 7.75 5.05 -28.79
CA HIS A 408 8.01 4.29 -30.01
C HIS A 408 9.43 4.57 -30.53
N SER A 409 10.36 3.65 -30.27
CA SER A 409 11.72 3.65 -30.81
C SER A 409 11.94 2.46 -31.73
N SER A 410 12.77 2.63 -32.77
CA SER A 410 13.23 1.54 -33.65
C SER A 410 14.75 1.36 -33.65
N VAL A 411 15.45 2.06 -32.75
CA VAL A 411 16.92 2.06 -32.66
C VAL A 411 17.45 1.41 -31.38
N ASP A 412 16.57 1.10 -30.43
CA ASP A 412 16.89 0.53 -29.11
C ASP A 412 16.64 -0.99 -29.04
N GLY A 413 16.63 -1.65 -30.20
CA GLY A 413 16.42 -3.08 -30.39
C GLY A 413 15.53 -3.37 -31.61
N PRO A 414 15.29 -4.66 -31.92
CA PRO A 414 14.43 -5.07 -33.02
C PRO A 414 12.97 -4.64 -32.79
N GLY A 415 12.31 -4.24 -33.88
CA GLY A 415 10.90 -3.85 -33.89
C GLY A 415 10.67 -2.42 -33.38
N VAL A 416 9.42 -2.14 -33.00
CA VAL A 416 9.01 -0.90 -32.36
C VAL A 416 8.96 -1.11 -30.85
N ARG A 417 9.71 -0.30 -30.11
CA ARG A 417 9.97 -0.52 -28.69
C ARG A 417 9.56 0.67 -27.84
N TYR A 418 9.01 0.38 -26.67
CA TYR A 418 8.86 1.36 -25.60
C TYR A 418 10.16 1.40 -24.81
N VAL A 419 10.74 2.59 -24.63
CA VAL A 419 12.05 2.74 -24.01
C VAL A 419 11.93 3.55 -22.73
N VAL A 420 12.44 3.01 -21.63
CA VAL A 420 12.61 3.73 -20.36
C VAL A 420 14.08 4.06 -20.20
N PHE A 421 14.41 5.34 -20.12
CA PHE A 421 15.75 5.81 -19.82
C PHE A 421 15.88 6.02 -18.31
N PHE A 422 16.54 5.10 -17.60
CA PHE A 422 16.80 5.21 -16.17
C PHE A 422 17.80 6.33 -15.86
N GLN A 423 17.81 6.80 -14.61
CA GLN A 423 18.77 7.78 -14.11
C GLN A 423 19.81 7.11 -13.19
N GLY A 424 21.03 7.64 -13.18
CA GLY A 424 22.19 7.14 -12.46
C GLY A 424 22.99 6.15 -13.30
N CYS A 425 24.30 6.38 -13.45
CA CYS A 425 25.20 5.41 -14.08
C CYS A 425 26.61 5.54 -13.50
N PRO A 426 27.22 4.48 -12.94
CA PRO A 426 28.53 4.61 -12.29
C PRO A 426 29.69 4.53 -13.29
N HIS A 427 29.42 4.20 -14.57
CA HIS A 427 30.46 3.90 -15.54
C HIS A 427 31.06 5.14 -16.22
N HIS A 428 30.30 6.23 -16.34
CA HIS A 428 30.72 7.51 -16.91
C HIS A 428 31.56 7.39 -18.20
N CYS A 429 31.10 6.56 -19.14
CA CYS A 429 31.88 6.22 -20.34
C CYS A 429 32.21 7.49 -21.16
N PRO A 430 33.47 7.71 -21.59
CA PRO A 430 33.82 8.86 -22.43
C PRO A 430 32.99 8.90 -23.72
N GLU A 431 32.40 10.06 -24.03
CA GLU A 431 31.47 10.24 -25.16
C GLU A 431 30.26 9.28 -25.12
N CYS A 432 29.76 8.98 -23.92
CA CYS A 432 28.47 8.31 -23.75
C CYS A 432 27.37 9.04 -24.53
N GLN A 433 26.38 8.29 -25.02
CA GLN A 433 25.24 8.82 -25.74
C GLN A 433 24.24 9.56 -24.83
N ASN A 434 24.19 9.19 -23.55
CA ASN A 434 23.25 9.72 -22.56
C ASN A 434 23.98 10.26 -21.31
N PRO A 435 24.96 11.18 -21.44
CA PRO A 435 25.75 11.67 -20.30
C PRO A 435 24.91 12.38 -19.22
N GLU A 436 23.75 12.91 -19.59
CA GLU A 436 22.77 13.52 -18.69
C GLU A 436 22.15 12.52 -17.70
N THR A 437 22.21 11.22 -18.01
CA THR A 437 21.67 10.15 -17.15
C THR A 437 22.63 9.77 -16.02
N TRP A 438 23.85 10.32 -15.95
CA TRP A 438 24.88 9.85 -15.02
C TRP A 438 24.61 10.23 -13.57
N ASP A 439 24.13 11.45 -13.33
CA ASP A 439 23.87 11.95 -11.99
C ASP A 439 22.71 11.17 -11.36
N PRO A 440 22.92 10.37 -10.30
CA PRO A 440 21.84 9.62 -9.68
C PRO A 440 20.74 10.53 -9.10
N GLU A 441 21.03 11.79 -8.81
CA GLU A 441 20.06 12.78 -8.31
C GLU A 441 19.36 13.56 -9.44
N GLY A 442 19.76 13.34 -10.69
CA GLY A 442 19.17 13.96 -11.87
C GLY A 442 17.78 13.41 -12.22
N GLY A 443 17.34 13.67 -13.45
CA GLY A 443 16.10 13.13 -13.99
C GLY A 443 14.84 13.53 -13.21
N GLU A 444 13.81 12.69 -13.32
CA GLU A 444 12.52 12.82 -12.66
C GLU A 444 12.22 11.55 -11.87
N GLU A 445 11.69 11.71 -10.66
CA GLU A 445 11.13 10.60 -9.89
C GLU A 445 9.67 10.38 -10.29
N VAL A 446 9.38 9.20 -10.84
CA VAL A 446 8.06 8.82 -11.35
C VAL A 446 7.51 7.66 -10.55
N LEU A 447 6.19 7.60 -10.40
CA LEU A 447 5.52 6.42 -9.86
C LEU A 447 5.62 5.26 -10.85
N LEU A 448 6.02 4.08 -10.38
CA LEU A 448 6.07 2.88 -11.23
C LEU A 448 4.71 2.51 -11.81
N GLU A 449 3.63 2.75 -11.05
CA GLU A 449 2.27 2.55 -11.52
C GLU A 449 2.01 3.36 -12.80
N GLY A 450 2.28 4.67 -12.78
CA GLY A 450 2.11 5.54 -13.95
C GLY A 450 2.99 5.12 -15.14
N LEU A 451 4.23 4.69 -14.87
CA LEU A 451 5.14 4.21 -15.91
C LEU A 451 4.62 2.94 -16.59
N THR A 452 4.16 1.96 -15.81
CA THR A 452 3.61 0.70 -16.36
C THR A 452 2.23 0.88 -17.00
N GLU A 453 1.42 1.85 -16.56
CA GLU A 453 0.19 2.23 -17.23
C GLU A 453 0.46 2.88 -18.60
N GLU A 454 1.45 3.77 -18.70
CA GLU A 454 1.85 4.35 -19.98
C GLU A 454 2.31 3.28 -20.96
N LEU A 455 3.11 2.31 -20.50
CA LEU A 455 3.51 1.15 -21.29
C LEU A 455 2.29 0.37 -21.79
N ARG A 456 1.37 -0.02 -20.90
CA ARG A 456 0.15 -0.78 -21.25
C ARG A 456 -0.78 -0.01 -22.19
N ALA A 457 -0.82 1.31 -22.07
CA ALA A 457 -1.61 2.16 -22.95
C ALA A 457 -0.98 2.34 -24.35
N THR A 458 0.33 2.09 -24.49
CA THR A 458 1.07 2.27 -25.74
C THR A 458 0.86 1.08 -26.67
N ARG A 459 0.13 1.30 -27.77
CA ARG A 459 -0.14 0.25 -28.77
C ARG A 459 0.98 0.13 -29.80
N TYR A 460 1.00 -1.02 -30.48
CA TYR A 460 1.92 -1.36 -31.58
C TYR A 460 3.37 -1.45 -31.14
N LEU A 461 3.60 -2.22 -30.08
CA LEU A 461 4.92 -2.53 -29.54
C LEU A 461 5.29 -3.97 -29.86
N ASP A 462 6.54 -4.18 -30.23
CA ASP A 462 7.19 -5.49 -30.34
C ASP A 462 8.03 -5.79 -29.09
N GLY A 463 8.41 -4.76 -28.33
CA GLY A 463 9.30 -4.91 -27.17
C GLY A 463 9.37 -3.72 -26.21
N VAL A 464 10.04 -3.94 -25.09
CA VAL A 464 10.41 -2.92 -24.10
C VAL A 464 11.93 -2.88 -23.98
N THR A 465 12.53 -1.69 -23.93
CA THR A 465 13.96 -1.52 -23.68
C THR A 465 14.19 -0.69 -22.43
N LEU A 466 15.00 -1.22 -21.52
CA LEU A 466 15.52 -0.50 -20.35
C LEU A 466 16.89 0.07 -20.73
N SER A 467 17.03 1.38 -20.76
CA SER A 467 18.21 2.10 -21.28
C SER A 467 18.52 3.33 -20.41
N GLY A 468 19.31 4.27 -20.93
CA GLY A 468 19.64 5.54 -20.26
C GLY A 468 20.88 5.46 -19.39
N GLY A 469 20.70 5.69 -18.09
CA GLY A 469 21.68 5.35 -17.07
C GLY A 469 21.89 3.84 -17.03
N ASP A 470 22.13 3.26 -15.86
CA ASP A 470 22.20 1.80 -15.74
C ASP A 470 20.96 1.25 -15.02
N PRO A 471 20.04 0.54 -15.71
CA PRO A 471 18.84 -0.05 -15.09
C PRO A 471 19.17 -0.98 -13.92
N PHE A 472 20.38 -1.56 -13.90
CA PHE A 472 20.83 -2.43 -12.81
C PHE A 472 21.19 -1.67 -11.52
N LEU A 473 21.19 -0.32 -11.53
CA LEU A 473 21.20 0.50 -10.31
C LEU A 473 19.82 0.66 -9.66
N GLN A 474 18.75 0.40 -10.41
CA GLN A 474 17.37 0.46 -9.91
C GLN A 474 16.66 -0.86 -10.25
N PRO A 475 17.20 -2.02 -9.79
CA PRO A 475 16.81 -3.32 -10.31
C PRO A 475 15.34 -3.66 -10.05
N GLU A 476 14.77 -3.25 -8.92
CA GLU A 476 13.37 -3.52 -8.61
C GLU A 476 12.41 -2.73 -9.51
N ALA A 477 12.73 -1.46 -9.80
CA ALA A 477 12.00 -0.66 -10.77
C ALA A 477 12.13 -1.23 -12.20
N ALA A 478 13.32 -1.65 -12.58
CA ALA A 478 13.59 -2.31 -13.85
C ALA A 478 12.81 -3.63 -13.99
N MET A 479 12.74 -4.44 -12.93
CA MET A 479 11.96 -5.69 -12.91
C MET A 479 10.47 -5.41 -13.11
N ALA A 480 9.91 -4.42 -12.43
CA ALA A 480 8.50 -4.07 -12.58
C ALA A 480 8.13 -3.65 -14.01
N VAL A 481 8.98 -2.86 -14.69
CA VAL A 481 8.74 -2.47 -16.09
C VAL A 481 8.95 -3.67 -17.03
N ALA A 482 9.95 -4.51 -16.77
CA ALA A 482 10.18 -5.73 -17.53
C ALA A 482 8.97 -6.69 -17.44
N ASP A 483 8.45 -6.93 -16.24
CA ASP A 483 7.32 -7.81 -15.99
C ASP A 483 6.04 -7.29 -16.65
N ALA A 484 5.76 -5.99 -16.54
CA ALA A 484 4.64 -5.37 -17.26
C ALA A 484 4.75 -5.57 -18.79
N GLY A 485 5.96 -5.49 -19.35
CA GLY A 485 6.21 -5.80 -20.76
C GLY A 485 5.97 -7.28 -21.09
N ARG A 486 6.46 -8.20 -20.25
CA ARG A 486 6.29 -9.66 -20.44
C ARG A 486 4.82 -10.08 -20.35
N GLU A 487 4.05 -9.50 -19.43
CA GLU A 487 2.60 -9.69 -19.32
C GLU A 487 1.87 -9.35 -20.62
N MET A 488 2.36 -8.33 -21.35
CA MET A 488 1.85 -7.93 -22.66
C MET A 488 2.36 -8.82 -23.82
N GLY A 489 3.19 -9.82 -23.52
CA GLY A 489 3.85 -10.67 -24.52
C GLY A 489 4.98 -9.97 -25.28
N LEU A 490 5.53 -8.89 -24.73
CA LEU A 490 6.60 -8.11 -25.36
C LEU A 490 7.98 -8.70 -25.05
N ASN A 491 8.90 -8.56 -25.99
CA ASN A 491 10.29 -8.91 -25.79
C ASN A 491 11.04 -7.82 -24.99
N VAL A 492 11.80 -8.18 -23.95
CA VAL A 492 12.42 -7.23 -23.03
C VAL A 492 13.95 -7.19 -23.15
N TRP A 493 14.49 -6.00 -23.40
CA TRP A 493 15.92 -5.73 -23.52
C TRP A 493 16.40 -4.80 -22.41
N ALA A 494 17.67 -4.94 -21.99
CA ALA A 494 18.33 -3.95 -21.13
C ALA A 494 19.74 -3.60 -21.62
N TYR A 495 20.13 -2.34 -21.48
CA TYR A 495 21.50 -1.86 -21.71
C TYR A 495 22.21 -1.68 -20.37
N THR A 496 23.48 -2.06 -20.30
CA THR A 496 24.28 -1.89 -19.07
C THR A 496 25.76 -1.78 -19.37
N GLY A 497 26.48 -1.05 -18.51
CA GLY A 497 27.95 -0.97 -18.55
C GLY A 497 28.64 -2.16 -17.87
N TRP A 498 27.90 -3.01 -17.15
CA TRP A 498 28.43 -4.28 -16.63
C TRP A 498 28.46 -5.36 -17.71
N THR A 499 29.37 -6.32 -17.59
CA THR A 499 29.29 -7.55 -18.39
C THR A 499 28.31 -8.51 -17.75
N PHE A 500 27.70 -9.40 -18.53
CA PHE A 500 26.80 -10.45 -18.04
C PHE A 500 27.44 -11.30 -16.93
N GLU A 501 28.73 -11.63 -17.07
CA GLU A 501 29.47 -12.36 -16.04
C GLU A 501 29.61 -11.54 -14.75
N ALA A 502 29.86 -10.23 -14.85
CA ALA A 502 29.94 -9.35 -13.69
C ALA A 502 28.58 -9.23 -12.98
N LEU A 503 27.47 -9.17 -13.73
CA LEU A 503 26.13 -9.18 -13.18
C LEU A 503 25.81 -10.51 -12.49
N LEU A 504 26.18 -11.64 -13.10
CA LEU A 504 26.07 -12.96 -12.47
C LEU A 504 26.89 -13.04 -11.17
N ASP A 505 28.10 -12.50 -11.15
CA ASP A 505 28.95 -12.48 -9.97
C ASP A 505 28.49 -11.46 -8.90
N GLY A 506 27.42 -10.71 -9.17
CA GLY A 506 26.81 -9.78 -8.22
C GLY A 506 27.53 -8.42 -8.13
N ALA A 507 28.29 -8.03 -9.14
CA ALA A 507 29.05 -6.77 -9.14
C ALA A 507 28.16 -5.51 -9.03
N ALA A 508 26.89 -5.62 -9.42
CA ALA A 508 25.86 -4.57 -9.28
C ALA A 508 24.87 -4.86 -8.13
N GLY A 509 25.13 -5.87 -7.30
CA GLY A 509 24.26 -6.29 -6.21
C GLY A 509 23.39 -7.51 -6.55
N GLN A 510 22.79 -8.10 -5.51
CA GLN A 510 22.00 -9.33 -5.64
C GLN A 510 20.70 -9.11 -6.43
N LYS A 511 20.03 -7.97 -6.22
CA LYS A 511 18.81 -7.62 -6.95
C LYS A 511 19.06 -7.34 -8.43
N ALA A 512 20.21 -6.74 -8.75
CA ALA A 512 20.67 -6.60 -10.13
C ALA A 512 20.89 -7.96 -10.82
N ARG A 513 21.39 -8.97 -10.09
CA ARG A 513 21.47 -10.34 -10.60
C ARG A 513 20.08 -10.94 -10.86
N GLU A 514 19.13 -10.72 -9.96
CA GLU A 514 17.75 -11.21 -10.11
C GLU A 514 17.06 -10.63 -11.34
N LEU A 515 17.28 -9.35 -11.65
CA LEU A 515 16.76 -8.69 -12.85
C LEU A 515 17.06 -9.46 -14.15
N LEU A 516 18.19 -10.18 -14.25
CA LEU A 516 18.50 -11.02 -15.42
C LEU A 516 17.37 -12.03 -15.71
N GLY A 517 16.68 -12.55 -14.69
CA GLY A 517 15.57 -13.50 -14.87
C GLY A 517 14.35 -12.92 -15.59
N HIS A 518 14.28 -11.60 -15.72
CA HIS A 518 13.17 -10.86 -16.31
C HIS A 518 13.48 -10.38 -17.74
N LEU A 519 14.71 -10.57 -18.22
CA LEU A 519 15.18 -10.05 -19.50
C LEU A 519 15.32 -11.16 -20.54
N ASP A 520 15.10 -10.80 -21.80
CA ASP A 520 15.36 -11.70 -22.92
C ASP A 520 16.74 -11.42 -23.54
N VAL A 521 17.14 -10.15 -23.64
CA VAL A 521 18.45 -9.74 -24.16
C VAL A 521 19.09 -8.66 -23.28
N VAL A 522 20.39 -8.77 -23.05
CA VAL A 522 21.20 -7.70 -22.44
C VAL A 522 22.23 -7.22 -23.45
N VAL A 523 22.31 -5.91 -23.65
CA VAL A 523 23.44 -5.26 -24.32
C VAL A 523 24.46 -4.91 -23.25
N ASP A 524 25.52 -5.71 -23.18
CA ASP A 524 26.45 -5.70 -22.04
C ASP A 524 27.76 -4.97 -22.32
N GLY A 525 28.39 -4.49 -21.26
CA GLY A 525 29.70 -3.86 -21.26
C GLY A 525 29.72 -2.35 -21.53
N PRO A 526 30.78 -1.67 -21.05
CA PRO A 526 30.87 -0.22 -21.16
C PRO A 526 31.10 0.20 -22.61
N PHE A 527 30.57 1.36 -22.99
CA PHE A 527 30.92 1.98 -24.27
C PHE A 527 32.40 2.36 -24.28
N ARG A 528 33.10 2.03 -25.37
CA ARG A 528 34.51 2.36 -25.58
C ARG A 528 34.71 3.11 -26.88
N ARG A 529 35.14 4.37 -26.75
CA ARG A 529 35.31 5.29 -27.87
C ARG A 529 36.28 4.76 -28.94
N GLU A 530 37.36 4.13 -28.50
CA GLU A 530 38.37 3.52 -29.36
C GLU A 530 37.88 2.30 -30.14
N LEU A 531 36.73 1.75 -29.75
CA LEU A 531 36.05 0.62 -30.40
C LEU A 531 34.71 1.02 -31.03
N LEU A 532 34.43 2.33 -31.16
CA LEU A 532 33.24 2.84 -31.82
C LEU A 532 33.12 2.26 -33.24
N SER A 533 31.99 1.62 -33.53
CA SER A 533 31.72 1.06 -34.86
C SER A 533 30.28 1.32 -35.28
N LYS A 534 30.10 1.83 -36.51
CA LYS A 534 28.79 2.03 -37.11
C LYS A 534 28.17 0.75 -37.68
N GLU A 535 28.95 -0.33 -37.73
CA GLU A 535 28.50 -1.64 -38.21
C GLU A 535 27.86 -2.47 -37.08
N CYS A 536 28.00 -2.02 -35.83
CA CYS A 536 27.41 -2.67 -34.67
C CYS A 536 25.88 -2.47 -34.65
N LEU A 537 25.14 -3.59 -34.68
CA LEU A 537 23.70 -3.57 -34.48
C LEU A 537 23.36 -3.27 -33.02
N PHE A 538 22.57 -2.21 -32.82
CA PHE A 538 22.01 -1.79 -31.52
C PHE A 538 23.02 -1.52 -30.42
N ARG A 539 24.30 -1.26 -30.74
CA ARG A 539 25.34 -0.97 -29.75
C ARG A 539 26.40 -0.04 -30.31
N GLY A 540 27.03 0.75 -29.43
CA GLY A 540 27.94 1.82 -29.83
C GLY A 540 29.37 1.35 -30.11
N SER A 541 29.85 0.33 -29.40
CA SER A 541 31.24 -0.14 -29.56
C SER A 541 31.34 -1.66 -29.70
N SER A 542 32.36 -2.12 -30.42
CA SER A 542 32.51 -3.54 -30.79
C SER A 542 32.81 -4.49 -29.64
N ASN A 543 33.19 -3.97 -28.47
CA ASN A 543 33.30 -4.76 -27.24
C ASN A 543 31.97 -5.08 -26.58
N GLN A 544 30.91 -4.33 -26.89
CA GLN A 544 29.59 -4.60 -26.33
C GLN A 544 29.00 -5.84 -27.00
N ARG A 545 28.35 -6.69 -26.24
CA ARG A 545 27.76 -7.95 -26.74
C ARG A 545 26.25 -7.90 -26.60
N LEU A 546 25.57 -8.63 -27.47
CA LEU A 546 24.15 -8.90 -27.36
C LEU A 546 24.02 -10.28 -26.73
N ILE A 547 23.53 -10.35 -25.49
CA ILE A 547 23.49 -11.59 -24.72
C ILE A 547 22.07 -12.15 -24.75
N ASP A 548 21.90 -13.39 -25.18
CA ASP A 548 20.66 -14.16 -25.01
C ASP A 548 20.58 -14.60 -23.55
N VAL A 549 19.75 -13.89 -22.77
CA VAL A 549 19.75 -14.06 -21.31
C VAL A 549 19.23 -15.44 -20.89
N PRO A 550 18.10 -15.96 -21.43
CA PRO A 550 17.64 -17.31 -21.11
C PRO A 550 18.68 -18.39 -21.42
N ALA A 551 19.32 -18.34 -22.60
CA ALA A 551 20.35 -19.31 -22.96
C ALA A 551 21.60 -19.18 -22.07
N SER A 552 21.96 -17.94 -21.70
CA SER A 552 23.13 -17.66 -20.87
C SER A 552 22.93 -18.10 -19.42
N LEU A 553 21.75 -17.88 -18.85
CA LEU A 553 21.39 -18.36 -17.51
C LEU A 553 21.38 -19.89 -17.46
N ALA A 554 20.83 -20.56 -18.48
CA ALA A 554 20.84 -22.01 -18.58
C ALA A 554 22.25 -22.59 -18.72
N ALA A 555 23.14 -21.89 -19.43
CA ALA A 555 24.53 -22.31 -19.65
C ALA A 555 25.49 -21.91 -18.50
N GLY A 556 25.07 -21.00 -17.61
CA GLY A 556 25.92 -20.40 -16.58
C GLY A 556 27.06 -19.54 -17.13
N LYS A 557 26.95 -19.07 -18.38
CA LYS A 557 27.95 -18.23 -19.08
C LYS A 557 27.29 -17.46 -20.21
N ALA A 558 27.92 -16.37 -20.66
CA ALA A 558 27.41 -15.58 -21.78
C ALA A 558 27.26 -16.42 -23.06
N VAL A 559 26.08 -16.34 -23.67
CA VAL A 559 25.71 -16.85 -24.99
C VAL A 559 25.23 -15.66 -25.81
N GLU A 560 25.88 -15.39 -26.94
CA GLU A 560 25.51 -14.26 -27.79
C GLU A 560 24.20 -14.54 -28.56
N ALA A 561 23.31 -13.55 -28.56
CA ALA A 561 22.05 -13.56 -29.28
C ALA A 561 22.28 -13.56 -30.79
N ARG A 562 21.43 -14.30 -31.51
CA ARG A 562 21.37 -14.27 -32.99
C ARG A 562 20.17 -13.41 -33.38
N LEU A 563 20.44 -12.21 -33.88
CA LEU A 563 19.43 -11.27 -34.38
C LEU A 563 19.08 -11.52 -35.84
#